data_AF-A0A8X6YJM0-F1
#
_entry.id   AF-A0A8X6YJM0-F1
#
_cell.length_a   1.000
_cell.length_b   1.000
_cell.length_c   1.000
_cell.angle_alpha   90.00
_cell.angle_beta   90.00
_cell.angle_gamma   90.00
#
_symmetry.space_group_name_H-M   'P 1'
#
loop_
_entity.id
_entity.type
_entity.pdbx_description
1 polymer ?
#
loop_
_entity_poly.entity_id
_entity_poly.type
_entity_poly.pdbx_seq_one_letter_code
_entity_poly.pdbx_strand_id
1 'polypeptide(L)'
;DCITSALEEYDNTPICGCKSPCSQTIYEYDVTSSELNVNYFRAVKAIRTLNLDEDGELKYLNYTDQKLMVGVKVYYNTFEVTSHIEVPSYSWETLMANIGGNLGFFMGLTLVTFLEIAEFIWDFLRTACRRLISERKVPKAASL
;
A
#
# COMPACT_ATOMS: atom_id res chain seq x y z
N ASP A 1 -13.72 15.72 27.48
CA ASP A 1 -12.83 15.77 26.30
C ASP A 1 -13.44 15.00 25.15
N CYS A 2 -13.49 15.58 23.94
CA CYS A 2 -14.08 14.95 22.76
C CYS A 2 -13.29 13.70 22.29
N ILE A 3 -11.99 13.67 22.59
CA ILE A 3 -11.11 12.53 22.31
C ILE A 3 -11.44 11.32 23.18
N THR A 4 -11.79 11.50 24.45
CA THR A 4 -12.04 10.37 25.35
C THR A 4 -13.37 9.70 25.04
N SER A 5 -14.40 10.48 24.67
CA SER A 5 -15.70 9.94 24.25
C SER A 5 -15.62 9.15 22.94
N ALA A 6 -14.75 9.57 22.01
CA ALA A 6 -14.56 8.86 20.74
C ALA A 6 -13.81 7.53 20.92
N LEU A 7 -12.97 7.40 21.95
CA LEU A 7 -12.25 6.17 22.26
C LEU A 7 -13.13 5.15 23.01
N GLU A 8 -14.03 5.61 23.88
CA GLU A 8 -15.02 4.72 24.56
C GLU A 8 -16.04 4.11 23.58
N GLU A 9 -16.37 4.80 22.48
CA GLU A 9 -17.29 4.27 21.46
C GLU A 9 -16.63 3.19 20.58
N TYR A 10 -15.30 3.22 20.43
CA TYR A 10 -14.53 2.19 19.70
C TYR A 10 -14.48 0.85 20.46
N ASP A 11 -14.45 0.88 21.80
CA ASP A 11 -14.31 -0.32 22.65
C ASP A 11 -15.59 -1.18 22.69
N ASN A 12 -16.74 -0.63 22.27
CA ASN A 12 -18.04 -1.30 22.26
C ASN A 12 -18.47 -1.83 20.88
N THR A 13 -17.63 -1.68 19.85
CA THR A 13 -17.91 -2.19 18.50
C THR A 13 -17.45 -3.66 18.34
N PRO A 14 -18.28 -4.55 17.74
CA PRO A 14 -17.88 -5.94 17.51
C PRO A 14 -16.61 -5.99 16.65
N ILE A 15 -15.73 -6.94 16.98
CA ILE A 15 -14.41 -7.18 16.38
C ILE A 15 -14.51 -7.09 14.85
N CYS A 16 -14.17 -5.92 14.31
CA CYS A 16 -14.13 -5.72 12.87
C CYS A 16 -12.81 -6.30 12.35
N GLY A 17 -12.90 -7.31 11.49
CA GLY A 17 -11.76 -7.88 10.74
C GLY A 17 -11.28 -6.92 9.65
N CYS A 18 -10.91 -5.69 10.02
CA CYS A 18 -10.45 -4.68 9.08
C CYS A 18 -9.07 -5.08 8.54
N LYS A 19 -9.03 -5.53 7.28
CA LYS A 19 -7.77 -5.70 6.56
C LYS A 19 -7.21 -4.34 6.18
N SER A 20 -5.89 -4.17 6.33
CA SER A 20 -5.19 -2.96 5.89
C SER A 20 -5.43 -2.70 4.40
N PRO A 21 -5.70 -1.45 3.97
CA PRO A 21 -5.90 -1.12 2.57
C PRO A 21 -4.59 -1.27 1.77
N CYS A 22 -4.71 -1.66 0.50
CA CYS A 22 -3.55 -1.76 -0.41
C CYS A 22 -3.07 -0.40 -0.94
N SER A 23 -3.89 0.65 -0.81
CA SER A 23 -3.54 2.01 -1.21
C SER A 23 -3.95 2.97 -0.11
N GLN A 24 -2.97 3.69 0.42
CA GLN A 24 -3.16 4.68 1.47
C GLN A 24 -2.19 5.83 1.26
N THR A 25 -2.63 7.04 1.60
CA THR A 25 -1.78 8.23 1.68
C THR A 25 -1.68 8.64 3.14
N ILE A 26 -0.45 8.66 3.67
CA ILE A 26 -0.17 8.99 5.06
C ILE A 26 0.59 10.31 5.09
N TYR A 27 0.15 11.24 5.94
CA TYR A 27 0.80 12.53 6.15
C TYR A 27 1.53 12.49 7.49
N GLU A 28 2.85 12.43 7.44
CA GLU A 28 3.70 12.63 8.62
C GLU A 28 3.78 14.13 8.92
N TYR A 29 3.63 14.49 10.20
CA TYR A 29 3.59 15.88 10.62
C TYR A 29 4.41 16.09 11.88
N ASP A 30 5.17 17.19 11.89
CA ASP A 30 5.91 17.66 13.06
C ASP A 30 5.21 18.89 13.64
N VAL A 31 4.99 18.89 14.95
CA VAL A 31 4.36 20.01 15.64
C VAL A 31 5.41 20.81 16.39
N THR A 32 5.50 22.10 16.07
CA THR A 32 6.33 23.05 16.81
C THR A 32 5.47 24.19 17.31
N SER A 33 5.74 24.65 18.54
CA SER A 33 5.04 25.76 19.17
C SER A 33 6.04 26.83 19.60
N SER A 34 5.61 28.08 19.54
CA SER A 34 6.39 29.23 19.99
C SER A 34 5.48 30.27 20.61
N GLU A 35 6.02 31.05 21.54
CA GLU A 35 5.29 32.17 22.10
C GLU A 35 5.07 33.25 21.03
N LEU A 36 3.82 33.68 20.91
CA LEU A 36 3.44 34.74 19.99
C LEU A 36 3.93 36.09 20.51
N ASN A 37 4.39 36.95 19.60
CA ASN A 37 4.65 38.34 19.93
C ASN A 37 3.33 39.05 20.28
N VAL A 38 3.10 39.21 21.58
CA VAL A 38 1.86 39.78 22.12
C VAL A 38 1.54 41.16 21.55
N ASN A 39 2.53 42.01 21.29
CA ASN A 39 2.32 43.37 20.80
C ASN A 39 1.86 43.38 19.34
N TYR A 40 2.45 42.53 18.50
CA TYR A 40 2.06 42.41 17.09
C TYR A 40 0.64 41.88 16.96
N PHE A 41 0.31 40.79 17.67
CA PHE A 41 -1.02 40.19 17.60
C PHE A 41 -2.08 41.07 18.28
N ARG A 42 -1.71 41.85 19.30
CA ARG A 42 -2.57 42.88 19.89
C ARG A 42 -2.94 43.96 18.85
N ALA A 43 -1.98 44.44 18.08
CA ALA A 43 -2.23 45.42 17.02
C ALA A 43 -3.10 44.83 15.90
N VAL A 44 -2.84 43.60 15.46
CA VAL A 44 -3.68 42.91 14.46
C VAL A 44 -5.11 42.70 14.98
N LYS A 45 -5.28 42.33 16.25
CA LYS A 45 -6.59 42.22 16.91
C LYS A 45 -7.31 43.55 16.91
N ALA A 46 -6.61 44.61 17.31
CA ALA A 46 -7.13 45.96 17.39
C ALA A 46 -7.60 46.44 16.01
N ILE A 47 -6.79 46.28 14.96
CA ILE A 47 -7.17 46.66 13.59
C ILE A 47 -8.41 45.89 13.11
N ARG A 48 -8.52 44.59 13.41
CA ARG A 48 -9.69 43.79 13.02
C ARG A 48 -10.96 44.18 13.75
N THR A 49 -10.87 44.77 14.94
CA THR A 49 -12.03 45.21 15.73
C THR A 49 -12.30 46.71 15.60
N LEU A 50 -11.55 47.42 14.75
CA LEU A 50 -11.82 48.82 14.42
C LEU A 50 -13.18 48.94 13.75
N ASN A 51 -14.03 49.77 14.33
CA ASN A 51 -15.27 50.23 13.72
C ASN A 51 -15.33 51.77 13.78
N LEU A 52 -16.01 52.35 12.81
CA LEU A 52 -16.32 53.78 12.80
C LEU A 52 -17.60 53.98 13.59
N ASP A 53 -17.54 54.88 14.57
CA ASP A 53 -18.71 55.31 15.33
C ASP A 53 -19.60 56.24 14.48
N GLU A 54 -20.83 56.52 14.91
CA GLU A 54 -21.74 57.44 14.18
C GLU A 54 -21.15 58.85 14.00
N ASP A 55 -20.23 59.24 14.89
CA ASP A 55 -19.50 60.51 14.85
C ASP A 55 -18.24 60.48 13.95
N GLY A 56 -17.95 59.36 13.27
CA GLY A 56 -16.79 59.20 12.39
C GLY A 56 -15.46 58.90 13.09
N GLU A 57 -15.48 58.70 14.41
CA GLU A 57 -14.29 58.37 15.21
C GLU A 57 -14.01 56.87 15.21
N LEU A 58 -12.72 56.50 15.19
CA LEU A 58 -12.27 55.10 15.22
C LEU A 58 -12.31 54.54 16.65
N LYS A 59 -13.18 53.55 16.91
CA LYS A 59 -13.25 52.83 18.19
C LYS A 59 -13.04 51.32 18.02
N TYR A 60 -12.41 50.71 19.01
CA TYR A 60 -12.22 49.26 19.09
C TYR A 60 -13.44 48.61 19.74
N LEU A 61 -14.17 47.74 19.03
CA LEU A 61 -15.28 46.97 19.62
C LEU A 61 -14.76 45.73 20.36
N ASN A 62 -15.25 45.50 21.58
CA ASN A 62 -14.96 44.29 22.39
C ASN A 62 -13.46 43.92 22.45
N TYR A 63 -12.61 44.93 22.65
CA TYR A 63 -11.19 44.71 22.90
C TYR A 63 -11.00 44.13 24.32
N THR A 64 -11.02 42.81 24.42
CA THR A 64 -10.64 42.10 25.65
C THR A 64 -9.15 41.77 25.60
N ASP A 65 -8.39 42.16 26.62
CA ASP A 65 -6.92 41.98 26.70
C ASP A 65 -6.48 40.52 26.99
N GLN A 66 -7.45 39.60 27.10
CA GLN A 66 -7.16 38.19 27.35
C GLN A 66 -6.42 37.57 26.17
N LYS A 67 -5.36 36.82 26.48
CA LYS A 67 -4.53 36.01 25.56
C LYS A 67 -5.31 34.83 24.95
N LEU A 68 -6.39 35.10 24.22
CA LEU A 68 -7.23 34.10 23.57
C LEU A 68 -6.86 33.85 22.09
N MET A 69 -5.61 34.11 21.70
CA MET A 69 -5.17 33.94 20.31
C MET A 69 -4.16 32.81 20.19
N VAL A 70 -4.48 31.86 19.31
CA VAL A 70 -3.60 30.77 18.88
C VAL A 70 -3.47 30.87 17.36
N GLY A 71 -2.23 30.97 16.88
CA GLY A 71 -1.91 30.90 15.47
C GLY A 71 -1.54 29.47 15.11
N VAL A 72 -2.24 28.86 14.15
CA VAL A 72 -1.90 27.55 13.59
C VAL A 72 -1.46 27.75 12.15
N LYS A 73 -0.27 27.24 11.81
CA LYS A 73 0.27 27.28 10.45
C LYS A 73 0.50 25.86 9.99
N VAL A 74 -0.31 25.40 9.02
CA VAL A 74 -0.17 24.09 8.39
C VAL A 74 0.49 24.29 7.04
N TYR A 75 1.60 23.59 6.81
CA TYR A 75 2.35 23.64 5.55
C TYR A 75 3.15 22.35 5.38
N TYR A 76 3.48 22.02 4.14
CA TYR A 76 4.39 20.92 3.85
C TYR A 76 5.83 21.34 4.18
N ASN A 77 6.55 20.50 4.91
CA ASN A 77 7.96 20.77 5.25
C ASN A 77 8.84 20.79 3.99
N THR A 78 8.62 19.82 3.10
CA THR A 78 9.28 19.71 1.80
C THR A 78 8.25 19.41 0.70
N PHE A 79 8.58 19.74 -0.55
CA PHE A 79 7.74 19.43 -1.72
C PHE A 79 8.02 18.03 -2.28
N GLU A 80 8.40 17.09 -1.42
CA GLU A 80 8.75 15.73 -1.80
C GLU A 80 7.63 14.78 -1.38
N VAL A 81 7.27 13.87 -2.29
CA VAL A 81 6.26 12.84 -2.02
C VAL A 81 6.96 11.49 -2.05
N THR A 82 6.96 10.80 -0.92
CA THR A 82 7.51 9.44 -0.81
C THR A 82 6.42 8.43 -1.11
N SER A 83 6.67 7.53 -2.08
CA SER A 83 5.79 6.42 -2.41
C SER A 83 6.39 5.10 -1.93
N HIS A 84 5.64 4.36 -1.10
CA HIS A 84 5.99 3.00 -0.70
C HIS A 84 5.11 2.01 -1.46
N ILE A 85 5.73 1.16 -2.27
CA ILE A 85 5.05 0.14 -3.05
C ILE A 85 5.64 -1.21 -2.67
N GLU A 86 4.79 -2.09 -2.16
CA GLU A 86 5.17 -3.47 -1.86
C GLU A 86 5.07 -4.31 -3.15
N VAL A 87 6.19 -4.87 -3.58
CA VAL A 87 6.27 -5.77 -4.73
C VAL A 87 6.70 -7.17 -4.26
N PRO A 88 6.21 -8.24 -4.89
CA PRO A 88 6.65 -9.59 -4.53
C PRO A 88 8.15 -9.73 -4.73
N SER A 89 8.85 -10.28 -3.73
CA SER A 89 10.30 -10.49 -3.80
C SER A 89 10.71 -11.49 -4.87
N TYR A 90 9.78 -12.36 -5.28
CA TYR A 90 10.02 -13.39 -6.27
C TYR A 90 8.82 -13.54 -7.19
N SER A 91 9.02 -13.24 -8.47
CA SER A 91 8.02 -13.40 -9.50
C SER A 91 8.18 -14.75 -10.22
N TRP A 92 7.14 -15.17 -10.95
CA TRP A 92 7.20 -16.39 -11.74
C TRP A 92 8.30 -16.34 -12.81
N GLU A 93 8.52 -15.17 -13.38
CA GLU A 93 9.57 -14.91 -14.37
C GLU A 93 10.95 -15.13 -13.75
N THR A 94 11.19 -14.63 -12.54
CA THR A 94 12.43 -14.87 -11.80
C THR A 94 12.62 -16.35 -11.46
N LEU A 95 11.53 -17.08 -11.15
CA LEU A 95 11.59 -18.53 -10.95
C LEU A 95 12.08 -19.27 -12.19
N MET A 96 11.44 -19.02 -13.33
CA MET A 96 11.79 -19.65 -14.59
C MET A 96 13.20 -19.27 -15.03
N ALA A 97 13.59 -18.01 -14.86
CA ALA A 97 14.93 -17.53 -15.17
C ALA A 97 16.00 -18.24 -14.33
N ASN A 98 15.77 -18.43 -13.03
CA ASN A 98 16.73 -19.11 -12.16
C ASN A 98 16.83 -20.62 -12.45
N ILE A 99 15.70 -21.28 -12.73
CA ILE A 99 15.70 -22.70 -13.11
C ILE A 99 16.40 -22.89 -14.46
N GLY A 100 15.99 -22.12 -15.47
CA GLY A 100 16.57 -22.19 -16.81
C GLY A 100 18.04 -21.79 -16.83
N GLY A 101 18.43 -20.77 -16.06
CA GLY A 101 19.81 -20.33 -15.94
C GLY A 101 20.70 -21.40 -15.31
N ASN A 102 20.27 -22.02 -14.21
CA ASN A 102 21.04 -23.09 -13.58
C ASN A 102 21.10 -24.35 -14.46
N LEU A 103 20.00 -24.77 -15.06
CA LEU A 103 19.98 -25.95 -15.94
C LEU A 103 20.79 -25.72 -17.22
N GLY A 104 20.71 -24.54 -17.81
CA GLY A 104 21.49 -24.16 -18.98
C GLY A 104 22.98 -24.02 -18.68
N PHE A 105 23.33 -23.50 -17.50
CA PHE A 105 24.73 -23.35 -17.10
C PHE A 105 25.38 -24.69 -16.72
N PHE A 106 24.72 -25.49 -15.88
CA PHE A 106 25.32 -26.74 -15.37
C PHE A 106 25.19 -27.92 -16.33
N MET A 107 24.08 -28.03 -17.05
CA MET A 107 23.80 -29.18 -17.93
C MET A 107 23.79 -28.83 -19.41
N GLY A 108 23.91 -27.55 -19.78
CA GLY A 108 23.83 -27.12 -21.18
C GLY A 108 22.44 -27.29 -21.79
N LEU A 109 21.41 -27.53 -20.97
CA LEU A 109 20.05 -27.76 -21.45
C LEU A 109 19.41 -26.45 -21.89
N THR A 110 18.84 -26.46 -23.08
CA THR A 110 18.11 -25.32 -23.67
C THR A 110 16.63 -25.63 -23.78
N LEU A 111 15.81 -24.61 -24.09
CA LEU A 111 14.38 -24.82 -24.34
C LEU A 111 14.13 -25.86 -25.44
N VAL A 112 14.99 -25.93 -26.46
CA VAL A 112 14.90 -26.93 -27.53
C VAL A 112 15.09 -28.34 -26.98
N THR A 113 16.09 -28.56 -26.12
CA THR A 113 16.30 -29.88 -25.50
C THR A 113 15.12 -30.30 -24.62
N PHE A 114 14.40 -29.36 -24.00
CA PHE A 114 13.19 -29.67 -23.23
C PHE A 114 12.04 -30.12 -24.13
N LEU A 115 11.89 -29.51 -25.31
CA LEU A 115 10.91 -29.94 -26.31
C LEU A 115 11.23 -31.34 -26.85
N GLU A 116 12.49 -31.64 -27.15
CA GLU A 116 12.91 -32.98 -27.57
C GLU A 116 12.61 -34.04 -26.51
N ILE A 117 12.86 -33.74 -25.22
CA ILE A 117 12.51 -34.64 -24.11
C ILE A 117 10.98 -34.83 -24.04
N ALA A 118 10.20 -33.76 -24.23
CA ALA A 118 8.74 -33.84 -24.20
C ALA A 118 8.19 -34.69 -25.36
N GLU A 119 8.72 -34.54 -26.57
CA GLU A 119 8.39 -35.38 -27.73
C GLU A 119 8.76 -36.84 -27.48
N PHE A 120 9.96 -37.09 -26.96
CA PHE A 120 10.41 -38.44 -26.61
C PHE A 120 9.50 -39.09 -25.56
N ILE A 121 9.11 -38.36 -24.51
CA ILE A 121 8.18 -38.85 -23.49
C ILE A 121 6.82 -39.15 -24.12
N TRP A 122 6.31 -38.27 -24.99
CA TRP A 122 5.03 -38.47 -25.65
C TRP A 122 5.02 -39.73 -26.54
N ASP A 123 6.06 -39.94 -27.33
CA ASP A 123 6.21 -41.12 -28.18
C ASP A 123 6.43 -42.39 -27.37
N PHE A 124 7.17 -42.29 -26.27
CA PHE A 124 7.34 -43.37 -25.31
C PHE A 124 6.00 -43.77 -24.69
N LEU A 125 5.20 -42.80 -24.21
CA LEU A 125 3.88 -43.05 -23.64
C LEU A 125 2.93 -43.66 -24.67
N ARG A 126 2.90 -43.16 -25.91
CA ARG A 126 2.10 -43.76 -27.00
C ARG A 126 2.50 -45.20 -27.26
N THR A 127 3.80 -45.49 -27.32
CA THR A 127 4.32 -46.84 -27.56
C THR A 127 4.01 -47.76 -26.39
N ALA A 128 4.19 -47.30 -25.16
CA ALA A 128 3.85 -48.03 -23.95
C ALA A 128 2.34 -48.34 -23.89
N CYS A 129 1.47 -47.35 -24.13
CA CYS A 129 0.02 -47.56 -24.19
C CYS A 129 -0.37 -48.56 -25.30
N ARG A 130 0.24 -48.47 -26.49
CA ARG A 130 -0.01 -49.45 -27.58
C ARG A 130 0.42 -50.85 -27.20
N ARG A 131 1.57 -51.02 -26.53
CA ARG A 131 2.04 -52.33 -26.03
C ARG A 131 1.10 -52.89 -24.96
N LEU A 132 0.67 -52.08 -24.00
CA LEU A 132 -0.30 -52.47 -22.97
C LEU A 132 -1.65 -52.86 -23.56
N ILE A 133 -2.07 -52.22 -24.65
CA ILE A 133 -3.31 -52.59 -25.38
C ILE A 133 -3.12 -53.85 -26.24
N SER A 134 -1.94 -54.07 -26.83
CA SER A 134 -1.63 -55.24 -27.65
C SER A 134 -1.57 -56.54 -26.83
N GLU A 135 -0.97 -56.50 -25.63
CA GLU A 135 -0.99 -57.62 -24.68
C GLU A 135 -2.42 -57.99 -24.25
N ARG A 136 -3.34 -57.01 -24.23
CA ARG A 136 -4.76 -57.24 -23.94
C ARG A 136 -5.53 -57.88 -25.10
N LYS A 137 -4.97 -57.89 -26.32
CA LYS A 137 -5.58 -58.41 -27.54
C LYS A 137 -5.17 -59.83 -27.91
N VAL A 138 -4.30 -60.52 -27.17
CA VAL A 138 -4.14 -61.99 -27.29
C VAL A 138 -5.29 -62.62 -26.50
N PRO A 139 -6.40 -63.04 -27.13
CA PRO A 139 -7.39 -63.82 -26.43
C PRO A 139 -6.69 -65.15 -26.12
N LYS A 140 -6.92 -65.71 -24.92
CA LYS A 140 -6.73 -67.14 -24.71
C LYS A 140 -7.56 -67.86 -25.77
N ALA A 141 -6.95 -68.24 -26.89
CA ALA A 141 -7.55 -69.19 -27.81
C ALA A 141 -7.75 -70.46 -27.00
N ALA A 142 -9.01 -70.79 -26.78
CA ALA A 142 -9.46 -72.01 -26.13
C ALA A 142 -8.75 -73.21 -26.76
N SER A 143 -7.97 -73.94 -25.96
CA SER A 143 -7.54 -75.30 -26.28
C SER A 143 -8.47 -76.27 -25.56
N LEU A 144 -9.18 -77.04 -26.40
CA LEU A 144 -10.00 -78.22 -26.12
C LEU A 144 -9.44 -79.13 -25.02
#